data_AF-A0A0L0VFU4-F1
#
_entry.id   AF-A0A0L0VFU4-F1
#
_cell.length_a   1.000
_cell.length_b   1.000
_cell.length_c   1.000
_cell.angle_alpha   90.00
_cell.angle_beta   90.00
_cell.angle_gamma   90.00
#
_symmetry.space_group_name_H-M   'P 1'
#
loop_
_entity.id
_entity.type
_entity.pdbx_description
1 polymer ?
#
loop_
_entity_poly.entity_id
_entity_poly.type
_entity_poly.pdbx_seq_one_letter_code
_entity_poly.pdbx_strand_id
1 'polypeptide(L)'
;MLLVLAIIALVAFPSGLLASSIQVCKSYYIPSVTLNPGYIYCQTADDKDFQCLSNSCGDVKSHYFVNCAKQLPQQKLGAYKMTVYYMKFTAADDAGYLDATDFYGGSFRCPTGPAHPHNQIRPRCTSCDPRIG
;
A
#
# COMPACT_ATOMS: atom_id res chain seq x y z
N MET A 1 -7.75 -38.29 -15.45
CA MET A 1 -8.02 -37.01 -14.77
C MET A 1 -6.80 -36.41 -14.06
N LEU A 2 -5.86 -37.20 -13.52
CA LEU A 2 -4.60 -36.68 -12.96
C LEU A 2 -3.73 -35.89 -13.96
N LEU A 3 -3.74 -36.30 -15.24
CA LEU A 3 -2.91 -35.67 -16.27
C LEU A 3 -3.30 -34.20 -16.55
N VAL A 4 -4.59 -33.87 -16.47
CA VAL A 4 -5.10 -32.51 -16.74
C VAL A 4 -4.76 -31.56 -15.59
N LEU A 5 -4.85 -32.03 -14.34
CA LEU A 5 -4.44 -31.26 -13.15
C LEU A 5 -2.93 -30.97 -13.13
N ALA A 6 -2.11 -31.92 -13.58
CA ALA A 6 -0.67 -31.73 -13.69
C ALA A 6 -0.29 -30.70 -14.75
N ILE A 7 -1.02 -30.63 -15.88
CA ILE A 7 -0.79 -29.64 -16.94
C ILE A 7 -1.21 -28.23 -16.49
N ILE A 8 -2.33 -28.09 -15.76
CA ILE A 8 -2.75 -26.79 -15.21
C ILE A 8 -1.71 -26.27 -14.21
N ALA A 9 -1.17 -27.15 -13.35
CA ALA A 9 -0.07 -26.81 -12.48
C ALA A 9 1.19 -26.38 -13.27
N LEU A 10 1.66 -27.20 -14.21
CA LEU A 10 2.90 -26.91 -14.97
C LEU A 10 2.81 -25.69 -15.89
N VAL A 11 1.63 -25.26 -16.31
CA VAL A 11 1.45 -24.05 -17.13
C VAL A 11 1.16 -22.82 -16.25
N ALA A 12 0.53 -22.98 -15.08
CA ALA A 12 0.27 -21.87 -14.18
C ALA A 12 1.53 -21.39 -13.44
N PHE A 13 2.45 -22.29 -13.06
CA PHE A 13 3.60 -21.95 -12.21
C PHE A 13 4.78 -21.26 -12.93
N PRO A 14 5.12 -21.53 -14.21
CA PRO A 14 6.15 -20.79 -14.92
C PRO A 14 5.61 -19.60 -15.73
N SER A 15 4.31 -19.54 -16.02
CA SER A 15 3.74 -18.52 -16.91
C SER A 15 3.07 -17.34 -16.19
N GLY A 16 3.08 -17.30 -14.85
CA GLY A 16 2.45 -16.21 -14.08
C GLY A 16 0.94 -16.07 -14.32
N LEU A 17 0.30 -17.06 -14.96
CA LEU A 17 -1.06 -16.90 -15.49
C LEU A 17 -2.15 -17.04 -14.42
N LEU A 18 -1.84 -17.56 -13.21
CA LEU A 18 -2.83 -17.81 -12.16
C LEU A 18 -2.23 -17.74 -10.75
N ALA A 19 -1.92 -16.53 -10.27
CA ALA A 19 -2.06 -16.18 -8.85
C ALA A 19 -1.88 -14.67 -8.68
N SER A 20 -2.92 -13.91 -9.01
CA SER A 20 -3.10 -12.54 -8.53
C SER A 20 -3.19 -12.57 -6.99
N SER A 21 -2.04 -12.70 -6.34
CA SER A 21 -1.97 -12.81 -4.89
C SER A 21 -2.42 -11.51 -4.25
N ILE A 22 -3.25 -11.61 -3.21
CA ILE A 22 -3.66 -10.45 -2.43
C ILE A 22 -2.43 -10.00 -1.65
N GLN A 23 -2.00 -8.76 -1.87
CA GLN A 23 -0.87 -8.15 -1.18
C GLN A 23 -1.37 -7.09 -0.22
N VAL A 24 -0.90 -7.17 1.03
CA VAL A 24 -1.11 -6.13 2.03
C VAL A 24 0.05 -5.14 1.93
N CYS A 25 -0.24 -3.93 1.48
CA CYS A 25 0.77 -2.88 1.31
C CYS A 25 1.09 -2.30 2.70
N LYS A 26 2.02 -2.92 3.43
CA LYS A 26 2.27 -2.58 4.83
C LYS A 26 3.23 -1.40 4.97
N SER A 27 4.37 -1.48 4.29
CA SER A 27 5.48 -0.55 4.45
C SER A 27 5.31 0.70 3.58
N TYR A 28 4.84 0.56 2.35
CA TYR A 28 4.47 1.71 1.53
C TYR A 28 3.37 1.37 0.52
N TYR A 29 2.71 2.43 0.06
CA TYR A 29 1.73 2.45 -1.03
C TYR A 29 1.96 3.72 -1.85
N ILE A 30 2.45 3.59 -3.08
CA ILE A 30 2.85 4.74 -3.90
C ILE A 30 2.37 4.53 -5.35
N PRO A 31 1.49 5.40 -5.88
CA PRO A 31 1.11 5.35 -7.28
C PRO A 31 2.29 5.63 -8.22
N SER A 32 2.41 4.82 -9.27
CA SER A 32 3.34 5.10 -10.36
C SER A 32 2.71 6.11 -11.31
N VAL A 33 3.19 7.35 -11.25
CA VAL A 33 2.71 8.44 -12.13
C VAL A 33 3.60 8.65 -13.35
N THR A 34 4.85 8.18 -13.32
CA THR A 34 5.85 8.40 -14.39
C THR A 34 6.20 7.13 -15.15
N LEU A 35 6.56 6.06 -14.44
CA LEU A 35 7.09 4.83 -15.05
C LEU A 35 5.99 3.97 -15.67
N ASN A 36 4.94 3.67 -14.91
CA ASN A 36 3.83 2.82 -15.34
C ASN A 36 2.50 3.40 -14.84
N PRO A 37 1.93 4.41 -15.52
CA PRO A 37 0.63 4.98 -15.16
C PRO A 37 -0.44 3.89 -14.99
N GLY A 38 -1.26 3.99 -13.94
CA GLY A 38 -2.28 2.98 -13.62
C GLY A 38 -1.80 1.85 -12.71
N TYR A 39 -0.56 1.90 -12.24
CA TYR A 39 -0.04 0.97 -11.24
C TYR A 39 0.23 1.62 -9.88
N ILE A 40 0.22 0.78 -8.85
CA ILE A 40 0.64 1.08 -7.48
C ILE A 40 1.86 0.22 -7.17
N TYR A 41 2.88 0.85 -6.60
CA TYR A 41 3.97 0.13 -5.96
C TYR A 41 3.66 -0.01 -4.48
N CYS A 42 3.90 -1.21 -3.97
CA CYS A 42 3.75 -1.50 -2.56
C CYS A 42 4.80 -2.46 -2.04
N GLN A 43 5.06 -2.37 -0.75
CA GLN A 43 5.89 -3.33 -0.04
C GLN A 43 5.13 -3.95 1.11
N THR A 44 5.29 -5.26 1.22
CA THR A 44 4.65 -6.09 2.25
C THR A 44 5.40 -6.01 3.58
N ALA A 45 4.87 -6.69 4.60
CA ALA A 45 5.53 -6.83 5.90
C ALA A 45 6.87 -7.58 5.85
N ASP A 46 7.05 -8.41 4.83
CA ASP A 46 8.24 -9.25 4.64
C ASP A 46 9.26 -8.56 3.70
N ASP A 47 9.19 -7.23 3.59
CA ASP A 47 10.03 -6.38 2.75
C ASP A 47 10.04 -6.72 1.25
N LYS A 48 9.04 -7.47 0.77
CA LYS A 48 8.87 -7.79 -0.65
C LYS A 48 8.12 -6.70 -1.39
N ASP A 49 8.69 -6.26 -2.50
CA ASP A 49 8.13 -5.25 -3.39
C ASP A 49 7.21 -5.86 -4.46
N PHE A 50 6.08 -5.21 -4.69
CA PHE A 50 5.09 -5.59 -5.69
C PHE A 50 4.64 -4.39 -6.53
N GLN A 51 4.19 -4.70 -7.73
CA GLN A 51 3.49 -3.80 -8.63
C GLN A 51 2.06 -4.31 -8.81
N CYS A 52 1.07 -3.50 -8.45
CA CYS A 52 -0.35 -3.85 -8.53
C CYS A 52 -1.09 -2.89 -9.44
N LEU A 53 -2.17 -3.33 -10.07
CA LEU A 53 -3.09 -2.42 -10.79
C LEU A 53 -3.77 -1.46 -9.81
N SER A 54 -3.92 -0.19 -10.14
CA SER A 54 -4.44 0.81 -9.20
C SER A 54 -5.89 0.59 -8.78
N ASN A 55 -6.69 0.04 -9.67
CA ASN A 55 -8.09 -0.31 -9.40
C ASN A 55 -8.26 -1.59 -8.57
N SER A 56 -7.17 -2.28 -8.20
CA SER A 56 -7.21 -3.53 -7.44
C SER A 56 -7.04 -3.33 -5.92
N CYS A 57 -6.73 -2.11 -5.49
CA CYS A 57 -6.32 -1.78 -4.12
C CYS A 57 -7.46 -1.41 -3.16
N GLY A 58 -8.66 -1.93 -3.41
CA GLY A 58 -9.88 -1.58 -2.68
C GLY A 58 -10.44 -0.20 -3.04
N ASP A 59 -11.57 0.15 -2.42
CA ASP A 59 -12.21 1.45 -2.64
C ASP A 59 -11.31 2.58 -2.09
N VAL A 60 -11.02 3.58 -2.92
CA VAL A 60 -10.27 4.80 -2.55
C VAL A 60 -10.90 5.50 -1.34
N LYS A 61 -12.21 5.40 -1.13
CA LYS A 61 -12.88 5.96 0.06
C LYS A 61 -12.47 5.28 1.37
N SER A 62 -11.92 4.07 1.30
CA SER A 62 -11.36 3.35 2.45
C SER A 62 -9.90 3.74 2.74
N HIS A 63 -9.27 4.52 1.87
CA HIS A 63 -7.87 4.94 2.00
C HIS A 63 -7.78 6.19 2.87
N TYR A 64 -7.96 6.02 4.17
CA TYR A 64 -7.77 7.12 5.11
C TYR A 64 -7.07 6.72 6.40
N PHE A 65 -6.41 7.70 7.00
CA PHE A 65 -5.84 7.63 8.33
C PHE A 65 -6.47 8.70 9.22
N VAL A 66 -6.54 8.44 10.52
CA VAL A 66 -7.17 9.31 11.50
C VAL A 66 -6.14 9.90 12.46
N ASN A 67 -6.51 10.99 13.13
CA ASN A 67 -5.68 11.69 14.11
C ASN A 67 -4.29 12.03 13.56
N CYS A 68 -4.20 12.47 12.31
CA CYS A 68 -2.95 12.90 11.70
C CYS A 68 -2.64 14.37 12.00
N ALA A 69 -1.36 14.72 11.97
CA ALA A 69 -0.85 16.08 12.06
C ALA A 69 -0.30 16.53 10.70
N LYS A 70 -0.49 17.80 10.34
CA LYS A 70 0.07 18.37 9.12
C LYS A 70 1.57 18.52 9.32
N GLN A 71 2.36 18.14 8.33
CA GLN A 71 3.76 18.51 8.31
C GLN A 71 3.87 19.99 7.93
N LEU A 72 4.44 20.77 8.83
CA LEU A 72 4.70 22.20 8.70
C LEU A 72 6.16 22.42 8.29
N PRO A 73 6.51 23.64 7.83
CA PRO A 73 7.90 23.99 7.58
C PRO A 73 8.80 23.70 8.79
N GLN A 74 10.08 23.43 8.52
CA GLN A 74 11.08 23.10 9.56
C GLN A 74 10.76 21.81 10.34
N GLN A 75 10.10 20.84 9.69
CA GLN A 75 9.77 19.53 10.28
C GLN A 75 8.88 19.61 11.53
N LYS A 76 8.16 20.73 11.72
CA LYS A 76 7.19 20.86 12.81
C LYS A 76 5.90 20.12 12.46
N LEU A 77 5.20 19.64 13.47
CA LEU A 77 3.90 19.01 13.32
C LEU A 77 2.81 19.92 13.87
N GLY A 78 1.70 20.02 13.13
CA GLY A 78 0.48 20.63 13.65
C GLY A 78 -0.20 19.75 14.70
N ALA A 79 -1.40 20.14 15.12
CA ALA A 79 -2.21 19.32 16.01
C ALA A 79 -2.67 18.01 15.33
N TYR A 80 -2.62 16.90 16.07
CA TYR A 80 -3.11 15.59 15.64
C TYR A 80 -4.63 15.51 15.75
N LYS A 81 -5.34 15.93 14.71
CA LYS A 81 -6.82 15.99 14.70
C LYS A 81 -7.45 15.75 13.33
N MET A 82 -6.64 15.44 12.33
CA MET A 82 -7.13 15.36 10.96
C MET A 82 -7.38 13.92 10.54
N THR A 83 -8.42 13.75 9.72
CA THR A 83 -8.59 12.55 8.90
C THR A 83 -8.01 12.84 7.54
N VAL A 84 -7.09 12.00 7.08
CA VAL A 84 -6.36 12.19 5.83
C VAL A 84 -6.75 11.08 4.88
N TYR A 85 -7.43 11.44 3.80
CA TYR A 85 -7.66 10.54 2.66
C TYR A 85 -6.40 10.54 1.79
N TYR A 86 -5.64 9.46 1.85
CA TYR A 86 -4.29 9.43 1.29
C TYR A 86 -4.30 9.02 -0.18
N MET A 87 -3.42 9.64 -0.95
CA MET A 87 -3.01 9.18 -2.28
C MET A 87 -1.81 8.22 -2.17
N LYS A 88 -0.92 8.45 -1.20
CA LYS A 88 0.25 7.60 -0.92
C LYS A 88 0.64 7.65 0.55
N PHE A 89 1.36 6.63 1.01
CA PHE A 89 2.01 6.67 2.32
C PHE A 89 3.30 5.84 2.35
N THR A 90 4.12 6.14 3.35
CA THR A 90 5.27 5.34 3.79
C THR A 90 5.17 5.16 5.30
N ALA A 91 5.25 3.93 5.78
CA ALA A 91 5.21 3.60 7.19
C ALA A 91 6.62 3.54 7.79
N ALA A 92 6.75 4.08 8.99
CA ALA A 92 7.88 3.91 9.87
C ALA A 92 7.35 3.32 11.18
N ASP A 93 6.77 2.11 11.09
CA ASP A 93 6.03 1.51 12.20
C ASP A 93 6.89 1.30 13.46
N ASP A 94 8.19 1.05 13.30
CA ASP A 94 9.16 0.98 14.42
C ASP A 94 9.31 2.32 15.16
N ALA A 95 9.11 3.43 14.46
CA ALA A 95 9.09 4.77 15.04
C ALA A 95 7.67 5.21 15.46
N GLY A 96 6.66 4.34 15.30
CA GLY A 96 5.28 4.58 15.72
C GLY A 96 4.52 5.59 14.87
N TYR A 97 4.88 5.76 13.60
CA TYR A 97 4.12 6.61 12.68
C TYR A 97 4.18 6.14 11.23
N LEU A 98 3.30 6.72 10.41
CA LEU A 98 3.40 6.73 8.96
C LEU A 98 3.31 8.17 8.45
N ASP A 99 3.95 8.43 7.32
CA ASP A 99 3.82 9.68 6.60
C ASP A 99 2.89 9.46 5.40
N ALA A 100 1.86 10.28 5.29
CA ALA A 100 0.83 10.22 4.25
C ALA A 100 0.84 11.49 3.41
N THR A 101 0.54 11.35 2.11
CA THR A 101 0.26 12.47 1.23
C THR A 101 -1.18 12.36 0.73
N ASP A 102 -1.96 13.43 0.87
CA ASP A 102 -3.33 13.47 0.33
C ASP A 102 -3.37 13.72 -1.19
N PHE A 103 -4.56 13.69 -1.77
CA PHE A 103 -4.79 13.95 -3.20
C PHE A 103 -4.49 15.39 -3.63
N TYR A 104 -4.36 16.33 -2.69
CA TYR A 104 -4.03 17.73 -2.93
C TYR A 104 -2.53 18.02 -2.73
N GLY A 105 -1.72 17.00 -2.44
CA GLY A 105 -0.29 17.13 -2.21
C GLY A 105 0.08 17.57 -0.78
N GLY A 106 -0.87 17.60 0.15
CA GLY A 106 -0.61 17.86 1.56
C GLY A 106 0.13 16.70 2.22
N SER A 107 1.16 17.01 3.01
CA SER A 107 1.94 16.01 3.76
C SER A 107 1.51 15.96 5.22
N PHE A 108 1.37 14.74 5.75
CA PHE A 108 0.85 14.48 7.08
C PHE A 108 1.64 13.37 7.76
N ARG A 109 1.74 13.45 9.08
CA ARG A 109 2.21 12.35 9.93
C ARG A 109 1.06 11.80 10.74
N CYS A 110 0.82 10.51 10.62
CA CYS A 110 -0.24 9.81 11.32
C CYS A 110 0.40 8.82 12.30
N PRO A 111 0.04 8.84 13.59
CA PRO A 111 0.61 7.93 14.56
C PRO A 111 0.14 6.51 14.29
N THR A 112 1.03 5.54 14.46
CA THR A 112 0.74 4.11 14.34
C THR A 112 0.98 3.43 15.70
N GLY A 113 0.57 2.16 15.82
CA GLY A 113 0.71 1.39 17.05
C GLY A 113 -0.61 1.15 17.80
N PRO A 114 -0.56 0.51 18.99
CA PRO A 114 -1.75 -0.06 19.65
C PRO A 114 -2.82 0.96 20.01
N ALA A 115 -2.44 2.21 20.30
CA ALA A 115 -3.38 3.30 20.58
C ALA A 115 -4.10 3.83 19.33
N HIS A 116 -3.64 3.46 18.13
CA HIS A 116 -4.17 3.91 16.85
C HIS A 116 -4.43 2.71 15.92
N PRO A 117 -5.29 1.75 16.31
CA PRO A 117 -5.49 0.51 15.57
C PRO A 117 -6.05 0.73 14.15
N HIS A 118 -6.82 1.80 13.95
CA HIS A 118 -7.31 2.18 12.63
C HIS A 118 -6.16 2.52 11.67
N ASN A 119 -5.14 3.24 12.15
CA ASN A 119 -3.94 3.55 11.37
C ASN A 119 -2.99 2.36 11.21
N GLN A 120 -3.39 1.14 11.60
CA GLN A 120 -2.69 -0.11 11.26
C GLN A 120 -3.40 -0.85 10.11
N ILE A 121 -4.59 -0.43 9.72
CA ILE A 121 -5.28 -0.98 8.56
C ILE A 121 -4.55 -0.49 7.32
N ARG A 122 -4.16 -1.43 6.46
CA ARG A 122 -3.35 -1.20 5.26
C ARG A 122 -4.15 -1.63 4.02
N PRO A 123 -3.97 -0.96 2.88
CA PRO A 123 -4.71 -1.32 1.68
C PRO A 123 -4.29 -2.73 1.24
N ARG A 124 -5.29 -3.46 0.73
CA ARG A 124 -5.12 -4.79 0.17
C ARG A 124 -5.29 -4.67 -1.34
N CYS A 125 -4.24 -4.98 -2.06
CA CYS A 125 -4.24 -4.96 -3.52
C CYS A 125 -4.30 -6.38 -4.07
N THR A 126 -5.01 -6.57 -5.17
CA THR A 126 -4.97 -7.81 -5.95
C THR A 126 -4.23 -7.58 -7.26
N SER A 127 -4.10 -8.62 -8.09
CA SER A 127 -3.45 -8.48 -9.41
C SER A 127 -2.07 -7.82 -9.30
N CYS A 128 -1.30 -8.31 -8.33
CA CYS A 128 0.01 -7.81 -7.98
C CYS A 128 1.07 -8.78 -8.49
N ASP A 129 2.07 -8.24 -9.17
CA ASP A 129 3.23 -8.97 -9.63
C ASP A 129 4.44 -8.60 -8.75
N PRO A 130 5.26 -9.57 -8.34
CA PRO A 130 6.52 -9.28 -7.67
C PRO A 130 7.38 -8.38 -8.54
N ARG A 131 7.90 -7.30 -7.94
CA ARG A 131 8.85 -6.45 -8.64
C ARG A 131 10.23 -7.09 -8.53
N ILE A 132 10.67 -7.76 -9.59
CA ILE A 132 12.05 -8.23 -9.67
C ILE A 132 12.92 -6.97 -9.80
N GLY A 133 13.76 -6.74 -8.79
CA GLY A 133 14.70 -5.62 -8.72
C GLY A 133 15.76 -5.67 -9.81
#